data_AF-A0A832XVX1-F1
#
_entry.id   AF-A0A832XVX1-F1
#
_cell.length_a   1.000
_cell.length_b   1.000
_cell.length_c   1.000
_cell.angle_alpha   90.00
_cell.angle_beta   90.00
_cell.angle_gamma   90.00
#
_symmetry.space_group_name_H-M   'P 1'
#
loop_
_entity.id
_entity.type
_entity.pdbx_description
1 polymer ?
#
loop_
_entity_poly.entity_id
_entity_poly.type
_entity_poly.pdbx_seq_one_letter_code
_entity_poly.pdbx_strand_id
1 'polypeptide(L)'
;YRSIILYSDQEQREEALAVIEDYSDHYTDPIVTEVVPLERFWPAENYHIDYYSNNPKNPYCQMVVSPKLAKARAKFSHLYE
;
A
#
# COMPACT_ATOMS: atom_id res chain seq x y z
N TYR A 1 -1.73 12.47 4.80
CA TYR A 1 -1.28 11.06 4.72
C TYR A 1 0.23 11.05 4.58
N ARG A 2 0.97 10.45 5.51
CA ARG A 2 2.43 10.24 5.40
C ARG A 2 2.71 8.82 4.89
N SER A 3 3.82 8.62 4.19
CA SER A 3 4.25 7.30 3.73
C SER A 3 5.01 6.57 4.83
N ILE A 4 4.62 5.33 5.13
CA ILE A 4 5.22 4.55 6.22
C ILE A 4 5.09 3.04 5.97
N ILE A 5 6.10 2.30 6.40
CA ILE A 5 6.11 0.84 6.59
C ILE A 5 6.31 0.57 8.09
N LEU A 6 5.38 -0.18 8.68
CA LEU A 6 5.40 -0.61 10.07
C LEU A 6 5.85 -2.07 10.14
N TYR A 7 7.03 -2.35 10.69
CA TYR A 7 7.58 -3.72 10.77
C TYR A 7 7.30 -4.37 12.13
N SER A 8 7.07 -5.68 12.13
CA SER A 8 6.84 -6.49 13.35
C SER A 8 8.09 -7.28 13.78
N ASP A 9 9.05 -7.44 12.87
CA ASP A 9 10.31 -8.15 13.10
C ASP A 9 11.45 -7.55 12.26
N GLN A 10 12.67 -8.04 12.49
CA GLN A 10 13.88 -7.53 11.85
C GLN A 10 13.97 -7.91 10.36
N GLU A 11 13.43 -9.06 9.98
CA GLU A 11 13.43 -9.54 8.58
C GLU A 11 12.61 -8.57 7.71
N GLN A 12 11.40 -8.22 8.16
CA GLN A 12 10.55 -7.22 7.50
C GLN A 12 11.24 -5.85 7.38
N ARG A 13 11.99 -5.43 8.42
CA ARG A 13 12.74 -4.17 8.39
C ARG A 13 13.81 -4.19 7.30
N GLU A 14 14.57 -5.27 7.23
CA GLU A 14 15.67 -5.43 6.26
C GLU A 14 15.14 -5.51 4.82
N GLU A 15 14.09 -6.29 4.59
CA GLU A 15 13.41 -6.35 3.28
C GLU A 15 12.89 -4.99 2.83
N ALA A 16 12.21 -4.25 3.73
CA ALA A 16 11.67 -2.94 3.41
C ALA A 16 12.78 -1.94 3.02
N LEU A 17 13.90 -1.94 3.74
CA LEU A 17 15.04 -1.08 3.44
C LEU A 17 15.73 -1.46 2.13
N ALA A 18 15.90 -2.76 1.86
CA ALA A 18 16.47 -3.25 0.61
C ALA A 18 15.62 -2.81 -0.59
N VAL A 19 14.29 -2.95 -0.51
CA VAL A 19 13.39 -2.50 -1.58
C VAL A 19 13.43 -0.99 -1.78
N ILE A 20 13.56 -0.19 -0.71
CA ILE A 20 13.72 1.27 -0.84
C ILE A 20 15.00 1.60 -1.60
N GLU A 21 16.11 0.93 -1.27
CA GLU A 21 17.39 1.12 -1.95
C GLU A 21 17.30 0.73 -3.43
N ASP A 22 16.74 -0.45 -3.74
CA ASP A 22 16.57 -0.96 -5.11
C ASP A 22 15.76 0.00 -6.00
N TYR A 23 14.86 0.79 -5.40
CA TYR A 23 14.02 1.74 -6.12
C TYR A 23 14.54 3.18 -6.09
N SER A 24 15.60 3.48 -5.33
CA SER A 24 16.10 4.85 -5.15
C SER A 24 16.45 5.51 -6.49
N ASP A 25 17.12 4.79 -7.39
CA ASP A 25 17.52 5.25 -8.73
C ASP A 25 16.33 5.53 -9.67
N HIS A 26 15.13 5.05 -9.35
CA HIS A 26 13.93 5.35 -10.13
C HIS A 26 13.33 6.73 -9.82
N TYR A 27 13.84 7.43 -8.80
CA TYR A 27 13.36 8.74 -8.38
C TYR A 27 14.50 9.77 -8.41
N THR A 28 14.18 11.00 -8.83
CA THR A 28 15.14 12.11 -8.76
C THR A 28 15.33 12.59 -7.33
N ASP A 29 14.27 12.56 -6.53
CA ASP A 29 14.29 12.92 -5.11
C ASP A 29 14.36 11.66 -4.23
N PRO A 30 14.97 11.73 -3.03
CA PRO A 30 15.04 10.59 -2.12
C PRO A 30 13.64 10.06 -1.74
N ILE A 31 13.52 8.74 -1.60
CA ILE A 31 12.31 8.11 -1.07
C ILE A 31 12.17 8.48 0.42
N VAL A 32 11.05 9.13 0.77
CA VAL A 32 10.76 9.62 2.13
C VAL A 32 9.92 8.66 2.99
N THR A 33 9.69 7.43 2.52
CA THR A 33 8.91 6.42 3.25
C THR A 33 9.63 6.05 4.56
N GLU A 34 8.95 6.24 5.69
CA GLU A 34 9.49 5.85 6.99
C GLU A 34 9.45 4.32 7.18
N VAL A 35 10.47 3.74 7.82
CA VAL A 35 10.52 2.33 8.22
C VAL A 35 10.72 2.26 9.73
N VAL A 36 9.65 1.99 10.47
CA VAL A 36 9.62 2.09 11.95
C VAL A 36 8.87 0.91 12.58
N PRO A 37 9.15 0.53 13.84
CA PRO A 37 8.51 -0.62 14.45
C PRO A 37 7.00 -0.39 14.64
N LEU A 38 6.22 -1.45 14.49
CA LEU A 38 4.80 -1.45 14.83
C LEU A 38 4.63 -1.40 16.35
N GLU A 39 4.37 -0.21 16.90
CA GLU A 39 4.12 -0.05 18.34
C GLU A 39 2.66 -0.35 18.71
N ARG A 40 1.71 0.29 18.03
CA ARG A 40 0.27 0.14 18.29
C ARG A 40 -0.53 0.45 17.03
N PHE A 41 -1.55 -0.37 16.79
CA PHE A 41 -2.53 -0.14 15.73
C PHE A 41 -3.92 0.01 16.34
N TRP A 42 -4.65 1.04 15.92
CA TRP A 42 -6.03 1.26 16.32
C TRP A 42 -6.93 0.94 15.12
N PRO A 43 -7.81 -0.07 15.23
CA PRO A 43 -8.76 -0.37 14.17
C PRO A 43 -9.61 0.86 13.83
N ALA A 44 -9.80 1.10 12.54
CA ALA A 44 -10.72 2.12 12.06
C ALA A 44 -12.18 1.70 12.33
N GLU A 45 -13.10 2.65 12.28
CA GLU A 45 -14.53 2.39 12.42
C GLU A 45 -15.05 1.46 11.31
N ASN A 46 -16.11 0.71 11.62
CA ASN A 46 -16.64 -0.34 10.73
C ASN A 46 -17.02 0.16 9.32
N TYR A 47 -17.43 1.42 9.16
CA TYR A 47 -17.78 1.97 7.85
C TYR A 47 -16.57 2.20 6.93
N HIS A 48 -15.35 2.17 7.47
CA HIS A 48 -14.11 2.18 6.69
C HIS A 48 -13.70 0.80 6.18
N ILE A 49 -14.23 -0.27 6.77
CA ILE A 49 -13.94 -1.65 6.34
C ILE A 49 -14.69 -1.93 5.04
N ASP A 50 -14.02 -2.58 4.09
CA ASP A 50 -14.54 -2.90 2.75
C ASP A 50 -15.13 -1.70 2.01
N TYR A 51 -14.58 -0.50 2.24
CA TYR A 51 -15.13 0.75 1.75
C TYR A 51 -15.43 0.75 0.24
N TYR A 52 -14.51 0.21 -0.57
CA TYR A 52 -14.70 0.12 -2.03
C TYR A 52 -15.87 -0.80 -2.41
N SER A 53 -15.97 -1.97 -1.76
CA SER A 53 -17.05 -2.94 -1.99
C SER A 53 -18.41 -2.39 -1.57
N ASN A 54 -18.44 -1.64 -0.47
CA ASN A 54 -19.65 -1.04 0.09
C ASN A 54 -20.07 0.25 -0.62
N ASN A 55 -19.13 0.97 -1.24
CA ASN A 55 -19.36 2.28 -1.87
C ASN A 55 -18.84 2.35 -3.32
N PRO A 56 -19.16 1.37 -4.20
CA PRO A 56 -18.52 1.28 -5.51
C PRO A 56 -18.82 2.49 -6.38
N LYS A 57 -19.99 3.12 -6.24
CA LYS A 57 -20.41 4.30 -7.00
C LYS A 57 -19.84 5.61 -6.47
N ASN A 58 -19.11 5.60 -5.35
CA ASN A 58 -18.47 6.82 -4.85
C ASN A 58 -17.48 7.35 -5.91
N PRO A 59 -17.49 8.66 -6.23
CA PRO A 59 -16.60 9.22 -7.24
C PRO A 59 -15.11 8.91 -6.99
N TYR A 60 -14.67 8.89 -5.73
CA TYR A 60 -13.30 8.49 -5.39
C TYR A 60 -13.02 7.03 -5.78
N CYS A 61 -13.96 6.13 -5.52
CA CYS A 61 -13.82 4.73 -5.90
C CYS A 61 -13.73 4.57 -7.43
N GLN A 62 -14.60 5.26 -8.17
CA GLN A 62 -14.62 5.20 -9.63
C GLN A 62 -13.36 5.81 -10.27
N MET A 63 -12.91 6.96 -9.78
CA MET A 63 -11.82 7.71 -10.42
C MET A 63 -10.43 7.26 -9.97
N VAL A 64 -10.29 6.71 -8.76
CA VAL A 64 -8.98 6.40 -8.16
C VAL A 64 -8.79 4.91 -7.92
N VAL A 65 -9.76 4.23 -7.33
CA VAL A 65 -9.60 2.83 -6.88
C VAL A 65 -9.82 1.85 -8.03
N SER A 66 -10.91 1.98 -8.79
CA SER A 66 -11.24 1.06 -9.89
C SER A 66 -10.12 0.94 -10.95
N PRO A 67 -9.48 2.04 -11.42
CA PRO A 67 -8.39 1.94 -12.39
C PRO A 67 -7.15 1.23 -11.81
N LYS A 68 -6.83 1.46 -10.52
CA LYS A 68 -5.72 0.78 -9.84
C LYS A 68 -5.97 -0.72 -9.71
N LEU A 69 -7.19 -1.12 -9.35
CA LEU A 69 -7.58 -2.53 -9.27
C LEU A 69 -7.54 -3.21 -10.65
N ALA A 70 -8.02 -2.54 -11.70
CA ALA A 70 -7.94 -3.07 -13.06
C ALA A 70 -6.49 -3.32 -13.50
N LYS A 71 -5.59 -2.35 -13.24
CA LYS A 71 -4.15 -2.49 -13.52
C LYS A 71 -3.51 -3.64 -12.74
N ALA A 72 -3.84 -3.77 -11.45
CA ALA A 72 -3.34 -4.86 -10.62
C ALA A 72 -3.81 -6.23 -11.12
N ARG A 73 -5.12 -6.39 -11.38
CA ARG A 73 -5.69 -7.64 -11.90
C ARG A 73 -5.08 -8.05 -13.23
N ALA A 74 -4.86 -7.10 -14.13
CA ALA A 74 -4.20 -7.37 -15.41
C ALA A 74 -2.73 -7.78 -15.23
N LYS A 75 -1.98 -7.09 -14.36
CA LYS A 75 -0.56 -7.39 -14.10
C LYS A 75 -0.35 -8.75 -13.41
N PHE A 76 -1.25 -9.10 -12.49
CA PHE A 76 -1.12 -10.27 -11.62
C PHE A 76 -2.12 -11.38 -11.98
N SER A 77 -2.63 -11.40 -13.23
CA SER A 77 -3.65 -12.38 -13.65
C SER A 77 -3.22 -13.83 -13.46
N HIS A 78 -1.93 -14.12 -13.60
CA HIS A 78 -1.31 -15.44 -13.42
C HIS A 78 -1.38 -15.98 -11.98
N LEU A 79 -1.72 -15.16 -10.99
CA LEU A 79 -1.92 -15.59 -9.60
C LEU A 79 -3.36 -16.06 -9.31
N TYR A 80 -4.26 -15.97 -10.30
CA TYR A 80 -5.68 -16.30 -10.18
C TYR A 80 -6.09 -17.51 -11.04
N GLU A 81 -5.12 -18.27 -11.55
CA GLU A 81 -5.35 -19.56 -12.23
C GLU A 81 -5.73 -20.69 -11.26
#